data_AF-A0A9N9X6I6-F1
#
_entry.id   AF-A0A9N9X6I6-F1
#
_cell.length_a   1.000
_cell.length_b   1.000
_cell.length_c   1.000
_cell.angle_alpha   90.00
_cell.angle_beta   90.00
_cell.angle_gamma   90.00
#
_symmetry.space_group_name_H-M   'P 1'
#
loop_
_entity.id
_entity.type
_entity.pdbx_description
1 polymer ?
#
loop_
_entity_poly.entity_id
_entity_poly.type
_entity_poly.pdbx_seq_one_letter_code
_entity_poly.pdbx_strand_id
1 'polypeptide(L)'
;MESSDYFNRGIKLRNWEEIVEIFREAGDSEEKKKALGILLQKKWKGLRDGFVREIKRKKTTPSGSGASGKTKYIYFERLKFLERSIHNKTTDSNINTTSATAEEQDFSGDEEDVVRCSS
;
A
#
# COMPACT_ATOMS: atom_id res chain seq x y z
N MET A 1 -2.93 -23.33 -3.35
CA MET A 1 -1.99 -23.44 -2.20
C MET A 1 -1.91 -22.08 -1.55
N GLU A 2 -2.66 -21.91 -0.47
CA GLU A 2 -2.63 -20.70 0.36
C GLU A 2 -1.75 -21.05 1.56
N SER A 3 -0.49 -20.63 1.55
CA SER A 3 0.46 -20.95 2.65
C SER A 3 -0.01 -20.27 3.93
N SER A 4 -0.17 -21.04 5.02
CA SER A 4 -0.54 -20.50 6.34
C SER A 4 0.47 -19.45 6.85
N ASP A 5 1.70 -19.51 6.35
CA ASP A 5 2.77 -18.54 6.60
C ASP A 5 2.39 -17.10 6.23
N TYR A 6 1.49 -16.91 5.25
CA TYR A 6 1.05 -15.57 4.86
C TYR A 6 0.24 -14.88 5.94
N PHE A 7 -0.51 -15.62 6.76
CA PHE A 7 -1.32 -15.04 7.84
C PHE A 7 -0.49 -14.87 9.13
N ASN A 8 0.68 -15.50 9.21
CA ASN A 8 1.55 -15.39 10.36
C ASN A 8 2.17 -13.98 10.44
N ARG A 9 1.71 -13.21 11.44
CA ARG A 9 2.22 -11.86 11.71
C ARG A 9 3.72 -11.84 12.02
N GLY A 10 4.23 -12.87 12.68
CA GLY A 10 5.66 -13.00 13.01
C GLY A 10 6.52 -13.19 11.78
N ILE A 11 6.10 -14.04 10.82
CA ILE A 11 6.83 -14.25 9.57
C ILE A 11 6.86 -12.97 8.73
N LYS A 12 5.72 -12.25 8.65
CA LYS A 12 5.66 -10.95 7.98
C LYS A 12 6.62 -9.93 8.60
N LEU A 13 6.66 -9.85 9.92
CA LEU A 13 7.57 -8.95 10.63
C LEU A 13 9.02 -9.29 10.33
N ARG A 14 9.41 -10.56 10.47
CA ARG A 14 10.77 -11.03 10.20
C ARG A 14 11.22 -10.73 8.76
N ASN A 15 10.35 -10.95 7.78
CA ASN A 15 10.67 -10.65 6.39
C ASN A 15 10.88 -9.14 6.17
N TRP A 16 10.14 -8.29 6.88
CA TRP A 16 10.38 -6.84 6.84
C TRP A 16 11.67 -6.44 7.55
N GLU A 17 12.01 -7.08 8.66
CA GLU A 17 13.27 -6.86 9.36
C GLU A 17 14.47 -7.23 8.47
N GLU A 18 14.40 -8.34 7.75
CA GLU A 18 15.43 -8.75 6.78
C GLU A 18 15.60 -7.71 5.67
N ILE A 19 14.49 -7.20 5.10
CA ILE A 19 14.55 -6.12 4.12
C ILE A 19 15.20 -4.88 4.72
N VAL A 20 14.83 -4.47 5.93
CA VAL A 20 15.46 -3.31 6.59
C VAL A 20 16.96 -3.54 6.80
N GLU A 21 17.37 -4.75 7.15
CA GLU A 21 18.78 -5.10 7.34
C GLU A 21 19.59 -5.03 6.04
N ILE A 22 18.98 -5.30 4.88
CA ILE A 22 19.63 -5.14 3.57
C ILE A 22 19.85 -3.67 3.21
N PHE A 23 18.94 -2.78 3.62
CA PHE A 23 18.94 -1.37 3.24
C PHE A 23 19.62 -0.43 4.25
N ARG A 24 19.87 -0.88 5.48
CA ARG A 24 20.55 -0.07 6.48
C ARG A 24 22.05 0.04 6.20
N GLU A 25 22.67 1.10 6.70
CA GLU A 25 24.12 1.25 6.65
C GLU A 25 24.77 0.78 7.96
N ALA A 26 26.05 0.39 7.88
CA ALA A 26 26.81 0.01 9.07
C ALA A 26 26.97 1.22 10.00
N GLY A 27 26.45 1.11 11.22
CA GLY A 27 26.48 2.19 12.22
C GLY A 27 25.17 2.95 12.39
N ASP A 28 24.10 2.58 11.69
CA ASP A 28 22.78 3.15 11.95
C ASP A 28 22.22 2.73 13.32
N SER A 29 21.70 3.72 14.06
CA SER A 29 20.99 3.52 15.33
C SER A 29 19.67 2.76 15.16
N GLU A 30 19.17 2.17 16.23
CA GLU A 30 17.90 1.45 16.25
C GLU A 30 16.70 2.34 15.88
N GLU A 31 16.72 3.62 16.22
CA GLU A 31 15.69 4.58 15.82
C GLU A 31 15.65 4.77 14.31
N LYS A 32 16.83 4.87 13.68
CA LYS A 32 16.96 4.96 12.22
C LYS A 32 16.48 3.69 11.55
N LYS A 33 16.82 2.51 12.11
CA LYS A 33 16.36 1.21 11.62
C LYS A 33 14.83 1.13 11.61
N LYS A 34 14.18 1.55 12.70
CA LYS A 34 12.71 1.60 12.79
C LYS A 34 12.11 2.58 11.77
N ALA A 35 12.65 3.78 11.65
CA ALA A 35 12.18 4.78 10.70
C ALA A 35 12.33 4.28 9.24
N LEU A 36 13.45 3.63 8.93
CA LEU A 36 13.72 3.02 7.63
C LEU A 36 12.69 1.93 7.29
N GLY A 37 12.36 1.07 8.26
CA GLY A 37 11.31 0.06 8.09
C GLY A 37 9.94 0.64 7.75
N ILE A 38 9.53 1.70 8.46
CA ILE A 38 8.27 2.39 8.16
C ILE A 38 8.31 3.01 6.75
N LEU A 39 9.43 3.63 6.37
CA LEU A 39 9.61 4.24 5.06
C LEU A 39 9.54 3.20 3.93
N LEU A 40 10.25 2.08 4.07
CA LEU A 40 10.25 0.96 3.12
C LEU A 40 8.84 0.40 2.91
N GLN A 41 8.11 0.16 4.00
CA GLN A 41 6.73 -0.31 3.94
C GLN A 41 5.82 0.68 3.22
N LYS A 42 5.94 1.98 3.52
CA LYS A 42 5.17 3.04 2.86
C LYS A 42 5.46 3.13 1.36
N LYS A 43 6.75 3.07 0.98
CA LYS A 43 7.18 3.08 -0.43
C LYS A 43 6.68 1.85 -1.17
N TRP A 44 6.81 0.67 -0.57
CA TRP A 44 6.31 -0.58 -1.15
C TRP A 44 4.80 -0.56 -1.36
N LYS A 45 4.03 -0.06 -0.37
CA LYS A 45 2.59 0.14 -0.51
C LYS A 45 2.27 1.02 -1.71
N GLY A 46 2.93 2.18 -1.85
CA GLY A 46 2.73 3.08 -2.99
C GLY A 46 3.02 2.44 -4.34
N LEU A 47 4.12 1.68 -4.46
CA LEU A 47 4.48 0.93 -5.67
C LEU A 47 3.41 -0.10 -6.04
N ARG A 48 2.98 -0.89 -5.04
CA ARG A 48 1.97 -1.92 -5.22
C ARG A 48 0.61 -1.31 -5.58
N ASP A 49 0.20 -0.21 -4.94
CA ASP A 49 -1.04 0.49 -5.25
C ASP A 49 -1.03 1.08 -6.66
N GLY A 50 0.10 1.63 -7.11
CA GLY A 50 0.31 2.06 -8.50
C GLY A 50 0.13 0.92 -9.49
N PHE A 51 0.78 -0.22 -9.23
CA PHE A 51 0.67 -1.41 -10.06
C PHE A 51 -0.74 -2.00 -10.10
N VAL A 52 -1.43 -2.12 -8.96
CA VAL A 52 -2.81 -2.63 -8.89
C VAL A 52 -3.77 -1.72 -9.67
N ARG A 53 -3.63 -0.40 -9.56
CA ARG A 53 -4.42 0.55 -10.35
C ARG A 53 -4.21 0.35 -11.86
N GLU A 54 -2.98 0.12 -12.28
CA GLU A 54 -2.66 -0.12 -13.68
C GLU A 54 -3.22 -1.46 -14.19
N ILE A 55 -3.19 -2.52 -13.38
CA ILE A 55 -3.85 -3.79 -13.69
C ILE A 55 -5.36 -3.61 -13.84
N LYS A 56 -6.01 -2.90 -12.90
CA LYS A 56 -7.45 -2.60 -12.98
C LYS A 56 -7.78 -1.81 -14.24
N ARG A 57 -7.00 -0.77 -14.54
CA ARG A 57 -7.15 0.05 -15.75
C ARG A 57 -7.09 -0.80 -17.02
N LYS A 58 -6.11 -1.71 -17.12
CA LYS A 58 -6.00 -2.64 -18.27
C LYS A 58 -7.21 -3.57 -18.40
N LYS A 59 -7.78 -4.04 -17.29
CA LYS A 59 -8.98 -4.90 -17.30
C LYS A 59 -10.26 -4.13 -17.67
N THR A 60 -10.37 -2.87 -17.31
CA THR A 60 -11.57 -2.05 -17.54
C THR A 60 -11.56 -1.24 -18.83
N THR A 61 -10.43 -1.21 -19.57
CA THR A 61 -10.34 -0.48 -20.85
C THR A 61 -10.71 -1.40 -22.00
N PRO A 62 -11.90 -1.26 -22.63
CA PRO A 62 -12.28 -2.07 -23.79
C PRO A 62 -11.43 -1.68 -25.01
N SER A 63 -11.16 -2.66 -25.89
CA SER A 63 -10.29 -2.53 -27.08
C SER A 63 -10.73 -1.48 -28.12
N GLY A 64 -11.83 -0.74 -27.89
CA GLY A 64 -12.36 0.28 -28.80
C GLY A 64 -12.21 1.74 -28.32
N SER A 65 -11.67 2.02 -27.13
CA SER A 65 -11.49 3.41 -26.68
C SER A 65 -10.20 4.00 -27.26
N GLY A 66 -10.25 4.42 -28.52
CA GLY A 66 -9.13 5.05 -29.26
C GLY A 66 -8.63 6.39 -28.71
N ALA A 67 -9.18 6.89 -27.59
CA ALA A 67 -8.83 8.18 -27.01
C ALA A 67 -8.53 8.04 -25.50
N SER A 68 -7.39 7.46 -25.14
CA SER A 68 -6.83 7.70 -23.81
C SER A 68 -5.32 7.52 -23.84
N GLY A 69 -4.60 8.60 -24.16
CA GLY A 69 -3.14 8.68 -24.10
C GLY A 69 -2.58 8.63 -22.66
N LYS A 70 -3.08 7.73 -21.81
CA LYS A 70 -2.55 7.55 -20.45
C LYS A 70 -1.29 6.70 -20.52
N THR A 71 -0.16 7.36 -20.28
CA THR A 71 1.15 6.72 -20.18
C THR A 71 1.11 5.63 -19.13
N LYS A 72 1.56 4.45 -19.53
CA LYS A 72 1.71 3.28 -18.67
C LYS A 72 2.51 3.63 -17.41
N TYR A 73 2.12 3.06 -16.27
CA TYR A 73 2.88 3.24 -15.04
C TYR A 73 4.35 2.82 -15.22
N ILE A 74 5.27 3.72 -14.91
CA ILE A 74 6.70 3.58 -15.24
C ILE A 74 7.34 2.30 -14.68
N TYR A 75 6.89 1.84 -13.51
CA TYR A 75 7.39 0.62 -12.86
C TYR A 75 6.56 -0.62 -13.19
N PHE A 76 5.59 -0.54 -14.11
CA PHE A 76 4.67 -1.64 -14.38
C PHE A 76 5.38 -2.92 -14.83
N GLU A 77 6.32 -2.82 -15.77
CA GLU A 77 7.05 -4.00 -16.27
C GLU A 77 7.93 -4.62 -15.17
N ARG A 78 8.57 -3.78 -14.35
CA ARG A 78 9.41 -4.23 -13.24
C ARG A 78 8.58 -4.90 -12.13
N LEU A 79 7.32 -4.51 -11.97
CA LEU A 79 6.40 -5.06 -10.95
C LEU A 79 5.52 -6.20 -11.48
N LYS A 80 5.73 -6.65 -12.72
CA LYS A 80 4.89 -7.70 -13.35
C LYS A 80 4.93 -9.03 -12.59
N PHE A 81 6.03 -9.34 -11.90
CA PHE A 81 6.11 -10.53 -11.04
C PHE A 81 5.07 -10.55 -9.90
N LEU A 82 4.57 -9.38 -9.48
CA LEU A 82 3.52 -9.27 -8.46
C LEU A 82 2.14 -9.69 -8.95
N GLU A 83 1.97 -9.87 -10.27
CA GLU A 83 0.69 -10.22 -10.87
C GLU A 83 0.08 -11.45 -10.21
N ARG A 84 0.86 -12.52 -10.01
CA ARG A 84 0.39 -13.75 -9.34
C ARG A 84 -0.05 -13.53 -7.89
N SER A 85 0.61 -12.61 -7.18
CA SER A 85 0.29 -12.30 -5.78
C SER A 85 -1.00 -11.47 -5.61
N ILE A 86 -1.39 -10.72 -6.65
CA ILE A 86 -2.56 -9.83 -6.62
C ILE A 86 -3.82 -10.56 -7.09
N HIS A 87 -3.72 -11.47 -8.05
CA HIS A 87 -4.85 -12.26 -8.55
C HIS A 87 -5.49 -13.16 -7.48
N ASN A 88 -4.72 -13.59 -6.48
CA ASN A 88 -5.23 -14.40 -5.36
C ASN A 88 -6.05 -13.57 -4.35
N LYS A 89 -6.08 -12.24 -4.48
CA LYS A 89 -6.79 -11.33 -3.56
C LYS A 89 -8.05 -10.74 -4.16
N THR A 90 -8.53 -11.29 -5.28
CA THR A 90 -9.83 -10.92 -5.83
C THR A 90 -10.90 -11.51 -4.92
N THR A 91 -11.10 -10.91 -3.74
CA THR A 91 -12.27 -11.16 -2.92
C THR A 91 -13.43 -10.49 -3.64
N ASP A 92 -14.40 -11.29 -4.08
CA ASP A 92 -15.69 -10.81 -4.58
C ASP A 92 -16.24 -9.78 -3.58
N SER A 93 -16.32 -8.54 -4.02
CA SER A 93 -16.87 -7.46 -3.18
C SER A 93 -18.36 -7.69 -3.07
N ASN A 94 -18.81 -8.30 -1.98
CA ASN A 94 -20.23 -8.30 -1.61
C ASN A 94 -20.60 -6.87 -1.21
N ILE A 95 -21.02 -6.07 -2.19
CA ILE A 95 -21.71 -4.80 -1.96
C ILE A 95 -23.12 -5.18 -1.52
N ASN A 96 -23.38 -5.13 -0.22
CA ASN A 96 -24.75 -4.94 0.26
C ASN A 96 -24.84 -3.55 0.88
N THR A 97 -25.22 -2.58 0.06
CA THR A 97 -25.64 -1.24 0.48
C THR A 97 -27.00 -1.37 1.16
N THR A 98 -27.07 -1.15 2.47
CA THR A 98 -28.29 -0.66 3.14
C THR A 98 -27.94 0.12 4.40
N SER A 99 -28.74 1.17 4.63
CA SER A 99 -28.43 2.40 5.36
C SER A 99 -28.58 2.36 6.89
N ALA A 100 -27.91 3.34 7.52
CA ALA A 100 -28.22 4.02 8.79
C ALA A 100 -28.21 3.23 10.12
N THR A 101 -27.27 3.59 11.02
CA THR A 101 -27.52 4.26 12.33
C THR A 101 -26.16 4.41 13.06
N ALA A 102 -26.04 5.49 13.86
CA ALA A 102 -24.93 5.86 14.77
C ALA A 102 -24.39 4.67 15.61
N GLU A 103 -23.19 4.65 16.20
CA GLU A 103 -22.69 5.51 17.30
C GLU A 103 -21.13 5.48 17.39
N GLU A 104 -20.61 6.40 18.19
CA GLU A 104 -19.23 6.86 18.29
C GLU A 104 -18.26 5.96 19.06
N GLN A 105 -16.94 6.11 18.82
CA GLN A 105 -16.00 6.34 19.92
C GLN A 105 -14.67 6.98 19.50
N ASP A 106 -14.34 7.99 20.29
CA ASP A 106 -13.23 8.92 20.35
C ASP A 106 -11.91 8.30 20.88
N PHE A 107 -10.76 8.78 20.40
CA PHE A 107 -9.57 8.97 21.26
C PHE A 107 -8.66 10.06 20.67
N SER A 108 -8.48 11.10 21.48
CA SER A 108 -7.82 12.38 21.23
C SER A 108 -6.27 12.37 21.30
N GLY A 109 -5.69 13.53 20.99
CA GLY A 109 -4.31 13.95 21.27
C GLY A 109 -3.78 14.85 20.14
N ASP A 110 -4.17 16.13 20.10
CA ASP A 110 -3.41 17.33 20.57
C ASP A 110 -2.18 17.65 19.67
N GLU A 111 -1.80 18.87 19.33
CA GLU A 111 -2.27 20.26 19.46
C GLU A 111 -1.18 21.04 18.69
N GLU A 112 -1.46 21.84 17.66
CA GLU A 112 -0.47 22.80 17.11
C GLU A 112 -1.23 24.07 16.67
N ASP A 113 -1.02 25.13 17.43
CA ASP A 113 -1.56 26.47 17.29
C ASP A 113 -0.99 27.16 16.03
N VAL A 114 -1.85 27.47 15.05
CA VAL A 114 -1.49 28.33 13.92
C VAL A 114 -2.07 29.72 14.16
N VAL A 115 -1.22 30.60 14.69
CA VAL A 115 -1.43 32.05 14.72
C VAL A 115 -1.61 32.56 13.29
N ARG A 116 -2.82 33.03 12.98
CA ARG A 116 -3.18 33.64 11.71
C ARG A 116 -3.08 35.16 11.81
N CYS A 117 -1.98 35.76 11.36
CA CYS A 117 -1.96 37.20 11.04
C CYS A 117 -2.61 37.41 9.67
N SER A 118 -3.78 38.05 9.66
CA SER A 118 -4.36 38.66 8.45
C SER A 118 -3.95 40.14 8.39
N SER A 119 -3.68 40.60 7.17
CA SER A 119 -3.28 41.96 6.79
C SER A 119 -4.24 43.08 7.20
#